data_AF-K1W6H8-F1
#
_entry.id   AF-K1W6H8-F1
#
_cell.length_a   1.000
_cell.length_b   1.000
_cell.length_c   1.000
_cell.angle_alpha   90.00
_cell.angle_beta   90.00
_cell.angle_gamma   90.00
#
_symmetry.space_group_name_H-M   'P 1'
#
loop_
_entity.id
_entity.type
_entity.pdbx_description
1 polymer ?
#
loop_
_entity_poly.entity_id
_entity_poly.type
_entity_poly.pdbx_seq_one_letter_code
_entity_poly.pdbx_strand_id
1 'polypeptide(L)'
;MRKLSPLPALVAVLLLFPLLSFASFPWLAPLSALAAPLPGPKIPGKYVRFSDLDQCPDLAPHEPKSSRDVRLDNIGVVMALGDSITAGFLATPPTESDWLGDQRVLGGLVDLEEYRGVSYAIGGDRGSVTIPRILKRYTKPHGQSHGNHPPLACPHASCQHLPDDALNAAVSGAVSLNLPQQANDYLVPTYRNMSGADKQGWALLNVAVGANDILTAANSPFGPGTPEDYARGIREAVEALIVNIGMQLPTCFHRTRANAQSAY
;
A
#
# COMPACT_ATOMS: atom_id res chain seq x y z
N MET A 1 40.87 39.45 8.07
CA MET A 1 41.39 38.20 8.69
C MET A 1 40.62 37.92 9.97
N ARG A 2 39.69 36.95 9.97
CA ARG A 2 39.07 36.40 11.19
C ARG A 2 39.48 34.93 11.28
N LYS A 3 39.98 34.49 12.42
CA LYS A 3 40.38 33.09 12.65
C LYS A 3 39.12 32.24 12.84
N LEU A 4 38.97 31.16 12.07
CA LEU A 4 38.01 30.10 12.42
C LEU A 4 38.59 29.28 13.59
N SER A 5 37.76 28.95 14.56
CA SER A 5 38.01 27.92 15.57
C SER A 5 37.78 26.53 14.97
N PRO A 6 38.54 25.49 15.37
CA PRO A 6 38.28 24.13 14.91
C PRO A 6 36.97 23.60 15.50
N LEU A 7 36.14 22.98 14.64
CA LEU A 7 35.00 22.17 15.09
C LEU A 7 35.52 20.97 15.91
N PRO A 8 34.83 20.55 16.99
CA PRO A 8 35.20 19.34 17.72
C PRO A 8 35.00 18.09 16.85
N ALA A 9 35.97 17.19 16.88
CA ALA A 9 36.09 16.04 15.97
C ALA A 9 35.01 14.94 16.09
N LEU A 10 33.92 15.18 16.84
CA LEU A 10 32.87 14.20 17.09
C LEU A 10 31.89 14.04 15.92
N VAL A 11 31.75 15.06 15.06
CA VAL A 11 30.81 15.05 13.91
C VAL A 11 31.34 14.22 12.73
N ALA A 12 32.65 13.96 12.66
CA ALA A 12 33.27 13.21 11.56
C ALA A 12 33.14 11.69 11.68
N VAL A 13 32.77 11.16 12.86
CA VAL A 13 32.79 9.70 13.14
C VAL A 13 31.56 8.96 12.59
N LEU A 14 30.46 9.67 12.30
CA LEU A 14 29.25 9.07 11.71
C LEU A 14 29.24 9.02 10.17
N LEU A 15 30.25 9.56 9.49
CA LEU A 15 30.34 9.59 8.02
C LEU A 15 31.40 8.63 7.44
N LEU A 16 32.06 7.85 8.30
CA LEU A 16 33.10 6.88 7.91
C LEU A 16 32.94 5.53 8.62
N PHE A 17 31.70 5.05 8.77
CA PHE A 17 31.47 3.60 8.81
C PHE A 17 31.31 3.09 7.37
N PRO A 18 32.28 2.35 6.83
CA PRO A 18 32.31 1.97 5.40
C PRO A 18 31.19 0.96 5.10
N LEU A 19 30.56 0.94 3.92
CA LEU A 19 31.16 0.60 2.61
C LEU A 19 32.06 -0.67 2.59
N LEU A 20 32.15 -1.41 3.69
CA LEU A 20 32.87 -2.68 3.83
C LEU A 20 32.00 -3.71 4.54
N SER A 21 31.05 -4.30 3.80
CA SER A 21 30.50 -5.62 4.16
C SER A 21 29.98 -6.43 2.98
N PHE A 22 29.68 -5.80 1.83
CA PHE A 22 29.33 -6.52 0.60
C PHE A 22 30.50 -7.30 -0.04
N ALA A 23 31.75 -6.99 0.31
CA ALA A 23 32.92 -7.73 -0.16
C ALA A 23 33.26 -8.98 0.68
N SER A 24 32.61 -9.17 1.83
CA SER A 24 32.93 -10.23 2.79
C SER A 24 32.11 -11.51 2.61
N PHE A 25 31.09 -11.49 1.76
CA PHE A 25 30.23 -12.62 1.44
C PHE A 25 30.39 -13.05 -0.03
N PRO A 26 31.40 -13.87 -0.38
CA PRO A 26 31.59 -14.39 -1.74
C PRO A 26 30.49 -15.36 -2.21
N TRP A 27 29.45 -15.57 -1.39
CA TRP A 27 28.24 -16.34 -1.73
C TRP A 27 26.98 -15.48 -1.91
N LEU A 28 27.06 -14.16 -1.69
CA LEU A 28 26.05 -13.23 -2.21
C LEU A 28 26.37 -12.91 -3.69
N ALA A 29 26.37 -13.95 -4.52
CA ALA A 29 26.09 -13.75 -5.93
C ALA A 29 24.74 -13.03 -6.05
N PRO A 30 24.58 -12.07 -6.97
CA PRO A 30 23.31 -11.38 -7.14
C PRO A 30 22.23 -12.41 -7.52
N LEU A 31 21.30 -12.69 -6.59
CA LEU A 31 20.19 -13.63 -6.82
C LEU A 31 19.30 -13.22 -8.02
N SER A 32 19.41 -11.96 -8.45
CA SER A 32 18.85 -11.43 -9.70
C SER A 32 19.37 -12.12 -10.98
N ALA A 33 20.44 -12.93 -10.94
CA ALA A 33 21.03 -13.58 -12.11
C ALA A 33 20.62 -15.05 -12.33
N LEU A 34 19.92 -15.69 -11.38
CA LEU A 34 19.57 -17.13 -11.45
C LEU A 34 18.07 -17.44 -11.35
N ALA A 35 17.23 -16.43 -11.12
CA ALA A 35 15.80 -16.56 -11.37
C ALA A 35 15.54 -16.61 -12.88
N ALA A 36 15.61 -17.80 -13.48
CA ALA A 36 14.98 -18.03 -14.77
C ALA A 36 13.53 -17.51 -14.67
N PRO A 37 13.05 -16.69 -15.64
CA PRO A 37 11.73 -16.10 -15.54
C PRO A 37 10.72 -17.24 -15.36
N LEU A 38 10.00 -17.21 -14.22
CA LEU A 38 8.98 -18.21 -13.91
C LEU A 38 8.10 -18.35 -15.15
N PRO A 39 7.88 -19.57 -15.67
CA PRO A 39 7.09 -19.75 -16.88
C PRO A 39 5.73 -19.12 -16.62
N GLY A 40 5.47 -18.01 -17.31
CA GLY A 40 4.31 -17.17 -17.03
C GLY A 40 3.05 -18.04 -17.06
N PRO A 41 2.09 -17.82 -16.13
CA PRO A 41 0.88 -18.62 -16.11
C PRO A 41 0.25 -18.59 -17.50
N LYS A 42 -0.07 -19.75 -18.06
CA LYS A 42 -0.68 -19.89 -19.39
C LYS A 42 -2.15 -19.44 -19.34
N ILE A 43 -2.34 -18.15 -19.09
CA ILE A 43 -3.65 -17.51 -19.05
C ILE A 43 -4.14 -17.42 -20.50
N PRO A 44 -5.28 -18.02 -20.85
CA PRO A 44 -5.81 -17.92 -22.20
C PRO A 44 -6.25 -16.47 -22.50
N GLY A 45 -5.85 -15.95 -23.65
CA GLY A 45 -6.21 -14.61 -24.10
C GLY A 45 -5.11 -13.91 -24.89
N LYS A 46 -5.32 -12.63 -25.19
CA LYS A 46 -4.34 -11.72 -25.77
C LYS A 46 -3.91 -10.74 -24.68
N TYR A 47 -2.60 -10.62 -24.43
CA TYR A 47 -2.08 -9.55 -23.58
C TYR A 47 -2.22 -8.20 -24.30
N VAL A 48 -2.73 -7.21 -23.57
CA VAL A 48 -3.00 -5.85 -24.06
C VAL A 48 -2.21 -4.88 -23.17
N ARG A 49 -1.59 -3.87 -23.76
CA ARG A 49 -0.86 -2.84 -22.99
C ARG A 49 -1.85 -1.92 -22.30
N PHE A 50 -1.43 -1.29 -21.21
CA PHE A 50 -2.27 -0.37 -20.46
C PHE A 50 -2.77 0.85 -21.29
N SER A 51 -1.98 1.32 -22.25
CA SER A 51 -2.38 2.35 -23.23
C SER A 51 -3.52 1.93 -24.16
N ASP A 52 -3.73 0.62 -24.30
CA ASP A 52 -4.54 -0.02 -25.34
C ASP A 52 -5.74 -0.77 -24.75
N LEU A 53 -6.14 -0.45 -23.50
CA LEU A 53 -7.22 -1.15 -22.76
C LEU A 53 -8.59 -1.08 -23.43
N ASP A 54 -8.78 -0.17 -24.38
CA ASP A 54 -9.94 -0.11 -25.27
C ASP A 54 -10.07 -1.37 -26.16
N GLN A 55 -8.95 -2.03 -26.50
CA GLN A 55 -8.94 -3.29 -27.25
C GLN A 55 -9.46 -4.50 -26.44
N CYS A 56 -9.64 -4.37 -25.13
CA CYS A 56 -10.27 -5.41 -24.32
C CYS A 56 -11.78 -5.47 -24.63
N PRO A 57 -12.38 -6.67 -24.74
CA PRO A 57 -13.80 -6.81 -25.06
C PRO A 57 -14.69 -6.28 -23.94
N ASP A 58 -15.87 -5.78 -24.29
CA ASP A 58 -16.89 -5.41 -23.32
C ASP A 58 -17.43 -6.65 -22.57
N LEU A 59 -17.79 -6.45 -21.31
CA LEU A 59 -18.39 -7.47 -20.46
C LEU A 59 -19.91 -7.36 -20.56
N ALA A 60 -20.58 -8.42 -21.00
CA ALA A 60 -22.04 -8.49 -21.01
C ALA A 60 -22.60 -8.42 -19.57
N PRO A 61 -23.66 -7.63 -19.28
CA PRO A 61 -24.13 -7.36 -17.91
C PRO A 61 -24.32 -8.62 -17.05
N HIS A 62 -23.93 -8.52 -15.77
CA HIS A 62 -23.97 -9.62 -14.82
C HIS A 62 -24.19 -9.09 -13.39
N GLU A 63 -25.05 -9.75 -12.64
CA GLU A 63 -25.28 -9.48 -11.22
C GLU A 63 -24.65 -10.62 -10.38
N PRO A 64 -23.48 -10.39 -9.75
CA PRO A 64 -22.75 -11.43 -9.05
C PRO A 64 -23.43 -11.79 -7.72
N LYS A 65 -23.61 -13.09 -7.49
CA LYS A 65 -24.30 -13.62 -6.29
C LYS A 65 -23.39 -13.84 -5.09
N SER A 66 -22.08 -13.73 -5.28
CA SER A 66 -21.07 -13.83 -4.22
C SER A 66 -19.75 -13.19 -4.67
N SER A 67 -18.83 -12.95 -3.75
CA SER A 67 -17.50 -12.43 -4.05
C SER A 67 -16.61 -13.31 -4.96
N ARG A 68 -16.99 -14.57 -5.25
CA ARG A 68 -16.34 -15.41 -6.27
C ARG A 68 -16.86 -15.18 -7.70
N ASP A 69 -18.01 -14.53 -7.81
CA ASP A 69 -18.75 -14.26 -9.05
C ASP A 69 -18.46 -12.83 -9.54
N VAL A 70 -17.95 -11.96 -8.65
CA VAL A 70 -17.61 -10.56 -8.92
C VAL A 70 -16.58 -10.42 -10.04
N ARG A 71 -16.94 -9.60 -11.04
CA ARG A 71 -16.10 -9.24 -12.18
C ARG A 71 -15.73 -7.75 -12.13
N LEU A 72 -14.88 -7.31 -13.07
CA LEU A 72 -14.39 -5.93 -13.15
C LEU A 72 -15.51 -4.89 -13.33
N ASP A 73 -16.59 -5.23 -14.05
CA ASP A 73 -17.76 -4.37 -14.26
C ASP A 73 -18.67 -4.28 -13.01
N ASN A 74 -18.45 -5.10 -11.99
CA ASN A 74 -19.24 -5.09 -10.76
C ASN A 74 -18.61 -4.29 -9.62
N ILE A 75 -17.37 -3.85 -9.76
CA ILE A 75 -16.63 -3.14 -8.71
C ILE A 75 -16.93 -1.65 -8.82
N GLY A 76 -17.68 -1.10 -7.86
CA GLY A 76 -17.97 0.34 -7.81
C GLY A 76 -17.12 1.11 -6.80
N VAL A 77 -16.49 0.42 -5.84
CA VAL A 77 -15.63 1.06 -4.83
C VAL A 77 -14.27 0.36 -4.77
N VAL A 78 -13.20 1.14 -4.61
CA VAL A 78 -11.85 0.67 -4.30
C VAL A 78 -11.42 1.21 -2.94
N MET A 79 -10.79 0.37 -2.12
CA MET A 79 -10.27 0.70 -0.78
C MET A 79 -8.88 0.11 -0.61
N ALA A 80 -8.04 0.71 0.24
CA ALA A 80 -6.72 0.16 0.56
C ALA A 80 -6.35 0.32 2.03
N LEU A 81 -5.77 -0.74 2.60
CA LEU A 81 -5.02 -0.76 3.86
C LEU A 81 -3.60 -1.22 3.56
N GLY A 82 -2.59 -0.70 4.25
CA GLY A 82 -1.22 -1.13 4.00
C GLY A 82 -0.10 -0.24 4.53
N ASP A 83 1.10 -0.51 4.04
CA ASP A 83 2.33 0.23 4.37
C ASP A 83 2.74 1.25 3.28
N SER A 84 4.00 1.68 3.30
CA SER A 84 4.61 2.62 2.36
C SER A 84 4.46 2.22 0.89
N ILE A 85 4.41 0.92 0.57
CA ILE A 85 4.21 0.44 -0.79
C ILE A 85 2.80 0.79 -1.27
N THR A 86 1.80 0.63 -0.39
CA THR A 86 0.39 0.96 -0.67
C THR A 86 0.13 2.46 -0.63
N ALA A 87 0.86 3.21 0.19
CA ALA A 87 0.86 4.67 0.19
C ALA A 87 1.47 5.29 -1.08
N GLY A 88 2.26 4.53 -1.84
CA GLY A 88 3.00 5.05 -2.99
C GLY A 88 4.23 5.86 -2.61
N PHE A 89 4.83 5.59 -1.45
CA PHE A 89 6.04 6.26 -0.97
C PHE A 89 7.18 6.12 -1.99
N LEU A 90 7.69 7.25 -2.48
CA LEU A 90 8.72 7.32 -3.53
C LEU A 90 8.36 6.55 -4.82
N ALA A 91 7.07 6.36 -5.12
CA ALA A 91 6.60 5.59 -6.27
C ALA A 91 6.82 6.29 -7.63
N THR A 92 7.11 7.59 -7.65
CA THR A 92 7.64 8.28 -8.83
C THR A 92 9.08 8.73 -8.57
N PRO A 93 9.93 8.87 -9.61
CA PRO A 93 11.19 9.58 -9.44
C PRO A 93 10.91 11.00 -8.91
N PRO A 94 11.82 11.59 -8.11
CA PRO A 94 11.70 12.98 -7.70
C PRO A 94 11.58 13.87 -8.94
N THR A 95 10.45 14.54 -9.10
CA THR A 95 10.32 15.59 -10.10
C THR A 95 11.18 16.79 -9.68
N GLU A 96 11.45 17.70 -10.62
CA GLU A 96 11.87 19.06 -10.26
C GLU A 96 10.66 19.72 -9.58
N SER A 97 10.64 19.75 -8.25
CA SER A 97 9.53 20.28 -7.47
C SER A 97 9.67 21.79 -7.35
N ASP A 98 8.85 22.54 -8.12
CA ASP A 98 8.73 24.00 -8.03
C ASP A 98 8.28 24.53 -6.64
N TRP A 99 8.04 23.64 -5.68
CA TRP A 99 7.59 23.94 -4.31
C TRP A 99 8.73 24.09 -3.29
N LEU A 100 9.91 23.51 -3.54
CA LEU A 100 11.09 23.60 -2.67
C LEU A 100 12.34 23.91 -3.51
N GLY A 101 12.52 25.19 -3.83
CA GLY A 101 13.70 25.66 -4.54
C GLY A 101 15.00 25.25 -3.83
N ASP A 102 15.84 24.49 -4.54
CA ASP A 102 17.23 24.14 -4.21
C ASP A 102 17.47 23.52 -2.80
N GLN A 103 16.46 22.85 -2.23
CA GLN A 103 16.58 22.10 -0.97
C GLN A 103 15.78 20.79 -0.98
N ARG A 104 16.36 19.76 -1.60
CA ARG A 104 15.87 18.38 -1.46
C ARG A 104 16.44 17.78 -0.12
N VAL A 105 16.28 16.50 0.22
CA VAL A 105 16.56 15.88 1.57
C VAL A 105 18.02 15.45 1.85
N LEU A 106 18.37 15.22 3.13
CA LEU A 106 19.74 15.17 3.70
C LEU A 106 20.45 16.54 3.61
N GLY A 107 19.68 17.61 3.69
CA GLY A 107 20.14 18.98 3.48
C GLY A 107 20.30 19.37 2.00
N GLY A 108 19.85 18.55 1.03
CA GLY A 108 19.78 18.99 -0.38
C GLY A 108 19.34 18.04 -1.52
N LEU A 109 19.09 16.72 -1.35
CA LEU A 109 19.12 15.72 -2.46
C LEU A 109 17.85 14.92 -2.91
N VAL A 110 16.78 14.68 -2.12
CA VAL A 110 15.55 13.92 -2.52
C VAL A 110 14.22 14.52 -1.97
N ASP A 111 13.04 14.38 -2.56
CA ASP A 111 11.75 14.70 -1.88
C ASP A 111 11.11 13.42 -1.31
N LEU A 112 10.78 13.41 -0.01
CA LEU A 112 10.12 12.27 0.65
C LEU A 112 8.61 12.45 0.56
N GLU A 113 7.99 11.77 -0.40
CA GLU A 113 6.60 11.95 -0.80
C GLU A 113 5.87 10.61 -0.91
N GLU A 114 4.62 10.56 -0.44
CA GLU A 114 3.66 9.48 -0.68
C GLU A 114 2.84 9.84 -1.93
N TYR A 115 3.18 9.23 -3.08
CA TYR A 115 2.49 9.46 -4.36
C TYR A 115 1.19 8.65 -4.45
N ARG A 116 0.24 9.03 -3.59
CA ARG A 116 -1.10 8.44 -3.44
C ARG A 116 -1.82 8.22 -4.77
N GLY A 117 -1.74 9.17 -5.69
CA GLY A 117 -2.41 9.15 -6.99
C GLY A 117 -1.88 8.13 -8.00
N VAL A 118 -0.67 7.61 -7.80
CA VAL A 118 -0.07 6.55 -8.63
C VAL A 118 0.03 5.19 -7.93
N SER A 119 -0.39 5.08 -6.67
CA SER A 119 -0.42 3.81 -5.93
C SER A 119 -1.12 2.71 -6.75
N TYR A 120 -0.44 1.59 -7.00
CA TYR A 120 -0.97 0.51 -7.83
C TYR A 120 -2.34 0.01 -7.32
N ALA A 121 -2.55 0.06 -6.00
CA ALA A 121 -3.73 -0.44 -5.31
C ALA A 121 -4.98 0.43 -5.57
N ILE A 122 -4.83 1.75 -5.57
CA ILE A 122 -5.96 2.69 -5.41
C ILE A 122 -5.77 4.09 -6.04
N GLY A 123 -4.61 4.38 -6.62
CA GLY A 123 -4.34 5.67 -7.27
C GLY A 123 -5.24 5.94 -8.48
N GLY A 124 -5.76 7.17 -8.60
CA GLY A 124 -6.72 7.58 -9.63
C GLY A 124 -6.18 8.46 -10.75
N ASP A 125 -4.90 8.86 -10.68
CA ASP A 125 -4.32 9.90 -11.53
C ASP A 125 -4.29 9.57 -13.03
N ARG A 126 -4.05 10.58 -13.86
CA ARG A 126 -4.01 10.40 -15.31
C ARG A 126 -2.68 9.77 -15.71
N GLY A 127 -2.75 8.67 -16.46
CA GLY A 127 -1.57 7.95 -16.96
C GLY A 127 -0.97 6.92 -16.01
N SER A 128 -1.40 6.84 -14.75
CA SER A 128 -0.90 5.85 -13.80
C SER A 128 -1.45 4.44 -14.10
N VAL A 129 -0.60 3.42 -13.95
CA VAL A 129 -0.96 2.00 -14.17
C VAL A 129 -1.42 1.39 -12.85
N THR A 130 -2.68 1.61 -12.51
CA THR A 130 -3.27 1.21 -11.21
C THR A 130 -4.55 0.41 -11.40
N ILE A 131 -4.96 -0.32 -10.36
CA ILE A 131 -6.21 -1.09 -10.36
C ILE A 131 -7.43 -0.21 -10.72
N PRO A 132 -7.67 0.98 -10.10
CA PRO A 132 -8.83 1.80 -10.46
C PRO A 132 -8.77 2.35 -11.88
N ARG A 133 -7.56 2.58 -12.41
CA ARG A 133 -7.38 3.03 -13.80
C ARG A 133 -7.67 1.92 -14.81
N ILE A 134 -7.39 0.66 -14.47
CA ILE A 134 -7.85 -0.51 -15.25
C ILE A 134 -9.37 -0.66 -15.14
N LEU A 135 -9.94 -0.53 -13.93
CA LEU A 135 -11.38 -0.63 -13.69
C LEU A 135 -12.17 0.44 -14.48
N LYS A 136 -11.63 1.64 -14.71
CA LYS A 136 -12.25 2.69 -15.53
C LYS A 136 -12.59 2.27 -16.97
N ARG A 137 -12.11 1.13 -17.48
CA ARG A 137 -12.55 0.51 -18.75
C ARG A 137 -13.93 -0.17 -18.67
N TYR A 138 -14.34 -0.63 -17.48
CA TYR A 138 -15.51 -1.49 -17.27
C TYR A 138 -16.56 -0.90 -16.32
N THR A 139 -16.15 0.03 -15.46
CA THR A 139 -16.97 0.61 -14.38
C THR A 139 -16.51 2.04 -14.09
N LYS A 140 -17.25 2.76 -13.24
CA LYS A 140 -16.84 4.06 -12.67
C LYS A 140 -16.52 3.83 -11.20
N PRO A 141 -15.28 3.42 -10.84
CA PRO A 141 -14.95 3.18 -9.45
C PRO A 141 -14.92 4.51 -8.67
N HIS A 142 -15.23 4.45 -7.38
CA HIS A 142 -15.11 5.53 -6.40
C HIS A 142 -14.07 5.19 -5.32
N GLY A 143 -13.60 6.19 -4.58
CA GLY A 143 -12.61 6.02 -3.50
C GLY A 143 -11.14 6.08 -3.92
N GLN A 144 -10.82 6.44 -5.17
CA GLN A 144 -9.42 6.60 -5.58
C GLN A 144 -8.72 7.72 -4.82
N SER A 145 -7.46 7.48 -4.44
CA SER A 145 -6.56 8.52 -3.97
C SER A 145 -5.90 9.26 -5.14
N HIS A 146 -5.45 10.48 -4.91
CA HIS A 146 -4.97 11.42 -5.92
C HIS A 146 -3.72 12.18 -5.46
N GLY A 147 -2.91 12.65 -6.42
CA GLY A 147 -1.75 13.51 -6.13
C GLY A 147 -0.69 12.87 -5.22
N ASN A 148 -0.01 13.70 -4.43
CA ASN A 148 1.04 13.32 -3.50
C ASN A 148 1.11 14.28 -2.32
N HIS A 149 1.72 13.83 -1.22
CA HIS A 149 2.06 14.66 -0.07
C HIS A 149 3.20 14.04 0.76
N PRO A 150 3.90 14.82 1.62
CA PRO A 150 4.87 14.28 2.56
C PRO A 150 4.23 13.22 3.49
N PRO A 151 4.98 12.17 3.92
CA PRO A 151 4.47 11.09 4.75
C PRO A 151 3.62 11.55 5.95
N LEU A 152 2.52 10.84 6.19
CA LEU A 152 1.57 11.16 7.25
C LEU A 152 2.25 11.29 8.62
N ALA A 153 1.97 12.38 9.31
CA ALA A 153 2.27 12.50 10.73
C ALA A 153 1.23 11.71 11.54
N CYS A 154 1.71 10.78 12.38
CA CYS A 154 0.86 9.92 13.21
C CYS A 154 1.08 10.14 14.73
N PRO A 155 0.83 11.35 15.26
CA PRO A 155 0.99 11.63 16.69
C PRO A 155 -0.06 10.86 17.50
N HIS A 156 0.37 10.15 18.56
CA HIS A 156 -0.51 9.33 19.40
C HIS A 156 -1.21 8.19 18.63
N ALA A 157 -0.50 7.61 17.65
CA ALA A 157 -0.92 6.50 16.78
C ALA A 157 -2.01 6.82 15.73
N SER A 158 -2.84 7.86 15.92
CA SER A 158 -3.76 8.29 14.86
C SER A 158 -3.04 9.11 13.79
N CYS A 159 -3.25 8.78 12.51
CA CYS A 159 -2.65 9.46 11.37
C CYS A 159 -3.63 10.49 10.78
N GLN A 160 -3.16 11.73 10.56
CA GLN A 160 -3.97 12.76 9.93
C GLN A 160 -3.89 12.65 8.40
N HIS A 161 -4.74 11.80 7.83
CA HIS A 161 -4.94 11.68 6.39
C HIS A 161 -5.41 12.99 5.74
N LEU A 162 -5.08 13.16 4.46
CA LEU A 162 -5.48 14.31 3.65
C LEU A 162 -6.74 14.00 2.82
N PRO A 163 -7.49 15.02 2.34
CA PRO A 163 -8.68 14.80 1.51
C PRO A 163 -8.41 13.95 0.25
N ASP A 164 -7.25 14.13 -0.37
CA ASP A 164 -6.85 13.40 -1.58
C ASP A 164 -6.40 11.95 -1.31
N ASP A 165 -6.28 11.51 -0.06
CA ASP A 165 -6.11 10.10 0.29
C ASP A 165 -7.36 9.27 0.01
N ALA A 166 -8.54 9.88 0.01
CA ALA A 166 -9.84 9.23 -0.20
C ALA A 166 -10.01 7.92 0.61
N LEU A 167 -9.99 6.73 -0.01
CA LEU A 167 -10.07 5.44 0.70
C LEU A 167 -8.72 4.70 0.78
N ASN A 168 -7.60 5.41 0.61
CA ASN A 168 -6.25 4.91 0.83
C ASN A 168 -5.82 5.15 2.28
N ALA A 169 -6.12 4.18 3.15
CA ALA A 169 -5.79 4.23 4.56
C ALA A 169 -4.35 3.78 4.89
N ALA A 170 -3.50 3.56 3.88
CA ALA A 170 -2.13 3.09 4.09
C ALA A 170 -1.23 4.16 4.74
N VAL A 171 -0.27 3.71 5.54
CA VAL A 171 0.63 4.56 6.33
C VAL A 171 2.06 4.05 6.18
N SER A 172 2.99 4.90 5.76
CA SER A 172 4.40 4.51 5.67
C SER A 172 4.96 3.99 7.01
N GLY A 173 5.69 2.88 6.95
CA GLY A 173 6.25 2.20 8.13
C GLY A 173 5.27 1.33 8.92
N ALA A 174 3.99 1.25 8.53
CA ALA A 174 3.02 0.37 9.19
C ALA A 174 3.40 -1.12 9.09
N VAL A 175 3.13 -1.86 10.16
CA VAL A 175 3.10 -3.32 10.21
C VAL A 175 1.65 -3.82 10.22
N SER A 176 1.45 -5.13 10.07
CA SER A 176 0.12 -5.77 10.13
C SER A 176 -0.73 -5.35 11.35
N LEU A 177 -0.12 -5.19 12.52
CA LEU A 177 -0.77 -4.77 13.76
C LEU A 177 -1.31 -3.33 13.73
N ASN A 178 -0.92 -2.49 12.75
CA ASN A 178 -1.49 -1.17 12.54
C ASN A 178 -2.75 -1.19 11.66
N LEU A 179 -2.99 -2.26 10.88
CA LEU A 179 -4.15 -2.34 9.99
C LEU A 179 -5.51 -2.16 10.71
N PRO A 180 -5.73 -2.68 11.94
CA PRO A 180 -7.00 -2.46 12.65
C PRO A 180 -7.24 -0.99 12.94
N GLN A 181 -6.18 -0.21 13.16
CA GLN A 181 -6.30 1.22 13.36
C GLN A 181 -6.62 1.96 12.06
N GLN A 182 -5.89 1.67 10.97
CA GLN A 182 -6.20 2.20 9.63
C GLN A 182 -7.67 1.93 9.24
N ALA A 183 -8.19 0.74 9.57
CA ALA A 183 -9.57 0.37 9.34
C ALA A 183 -10.56 1.18 10.20
N ASN A 184 -10.40 1.19 11.53
CA ASN A 184 -11.37 1.80 12.45
C ASN A 184 -11.31 3.34 12.46
N ASP A 185 -10.12 3.92 12.54
CA ASP A 185 -9.94 5.36 12.79
C ASP A 185 -10.12 6.20 11.52
N TYR A 186 -9.87 5.60 10.34
CA TYR A 186 -9.93 6.32 9.06
C TYR A 186 -10.82 5.66 7.99
N LEU A 187 -10.57 4.41 7.59
CA LEU A 187 -11.25 3.84 6.42
C LEU A 187 -12.77 3.70 6.63
N VAL A 188 -13.19 3.23 7.81
CA VAL A 188 -14.61 3.11 8.20
C VAL A 188 -15.33 4.47 8.21
N PRO A 189 -14.86 5.51 8.93
CA PRO A 189 -15.55 6.81 8.93
C PRO A 189 -15.53 7.48 7.55
N THR A 190 -14.42 7.41 6.81
CA THR A 190 -14.34 8.02 5.47
C THR A 190 -15.28 7.33 4.48
N TYR A 191 -15.34 5.98 4.47
CA TYR A 191 -16.34 5.25 3.69
C TYR A 191 -17.77 5.59 4.12
N ARG A 192 -18.06 5.65 5.43
CA ARG A 192 -19.40 6.02 5.92
C ARG A 192 -19.83 7.40 5.42
N ASN A 193 -18.93 8.38 5.33
CA ASN A 193 -19.21 9.74 4.88
C ASN A 193 -19.42 9.91 3.36
N MET A 194 -19.04 8.94 2.52
CA MET A 194 -19.34 9.01 1.08
C MET A 194 -20.85 8.97 0.77
N SER A 195 -21.25 9.51 -0.39
CA SER A 195 -22.63 9.42 -0.88
C SER A 195 -23.07 7.97 -1.08
N GLY A 196 -24.35 7.68 -0.83
CA GLY A 196 -24.94 6.37 -1.16
C GLY A 196 -24.91 6.04 -2.65
N ALA A 197 -24.91 7.06 -3.52
CA ALA A 197 -24.76 6.88 -4.97
C ALA A 197 -23.34 6.42 -5.37
N ASP A 198 -22.33 6.74 -4.57
CA ASP A 198 -20.92 6.38 -4.81
C ASP A 198 -20.55 5.00 -4.21
N LYS A 199 -21.50 4.35 -3.52
CA LYS A 199 -21.35 3.05 -2.84
C LYS A 199 -22.08 1.90 -3.57
N GLN A 200 -22.36 2.08 -4.85
CA GLN A 200 -23.08 1.09 -5.65
C GLN A 200 -22.13 -0.03 -6.10
N GLY A 201 -22.65 -1.25 -6.27
CA GLY A 201 -21.86 -2.42 -6.65
C GLY A 201 -21.00 -2.99 -5.52
N TRP A 202 -19.99 -3.77 -5.88
CA TRP A 202 -19.07 -4.41 -4.94
C TRP A 202 -17.85 -3.52 -4.66
N ALA A 203 -17.27 -3.70 -3.48
CA ALA A 203 -16.02 -3.06 -3.11
C ALA A 203 -14.83 -4.01 -3.27
N LEU A 204 -13.73 -3.49 -3.82
CA LEU A 204 -12.43 -4.15 -3.82
C LEU A 204 -11.53 -3.52 -2.74
N LEU A 205 -11.24 -4.29 -1.70
CA LEU A 205 -10.25 -3.93 -0.69
C LEU A 205 -8.88 -4.51 -1.06
N ASN A 206 -7.88 -3.65 -1.23
CA ASN A 206 -6.48 -4.04 -1.24
C ASN A 206 -5.95 -4.07 0.20
N VAL A 207 -5.26 -5.14 0.58
CA VAL A 207 -4.52 -5.21 1.84
C VAL A 207 -3.11 -5.66 1.50
N ALA A 208 -2.15 -4.72 1.57
CA ALA A 208 -0.76 -4.99 1.25
C ALA A 208 0.15 -4.35 2.30
N VAL A 209 0.65 -5.23 3.17
CA VAL A 209 1.59 -4.98 4.28
C VAL A 209 2.40 -6.26 4.50
N GLY A 210 3.53 -6.16 5.18
CA GLY A 210 4.31 -7.32 5.63
C GLY A 210 5.82 -7.17 5.44
N ALA A 211 6.27 -6.23 4.60
CA ALA A 211 7.68 -5.91 4.46
C ALA A 211 8.25 -5.39 5.80
N ASN A 212 7.53 -4.49 6.45
CA ASN A 212 7.90 -3.97 7.77
C ASN A 212 7.78 -5.03 8.88
N ASP A 213 6.83 -5.96 8.80
CA ASP A 213 6.71 -7.07 9.75
C ASP A 213 7.95 -7.97 9.73
N ILE A 214 8.40 -8.37 8.53
CA ILE A 214 9.62 -9.17 8.34
C ILE A 214 10.84 -8.41 8.86
N LEU A 215 10.96 -7.11 8.55
CA LEU A 215 12.05 -6.27 9.04
C LEU A 215 12.01 -6.11 10.57
N THR A 216 10.83 -6.02 11.17
CA THR A 216 10.68 -5.91 12.63
C THR A 216 11.08 -7.22 13.32
N ALA A 217 10.60 -8.36 12.82
CA ALA A 217 10.95 -9.69 13.33
C ALA A 217 12.45 -10.00 13.20
N ALA A 218 13.08 -9.59 12.10
CA ALA A 218 14.51 -9.78 11.87
C ALA A 218 15.41 -8.94 12.79
N ASN A 219 14.96 -7.73 13.18
CA ASN A 219 15.75 -6.78 13.97
C ASN A 219 15.38 -6.77 15.46
N SER A 220 14.28 -7.40 15.87
CA SER A 220 13.82 -7.44 17.26
C SER A 220 13.38 -8.84 17.68
N PRO A 221 14.26 -9.67 18.28
CA PRO A 221 13.93 -11.04 18.68
C PRO A 221 12.87 -11.16 19.79
N PHE A 222 12.43 -10.03 20.36
CA PHE A 222 11.39 -9.93 21.37
C PHE A 222 10.30 -8.89 21.00
N GLY A 223 10.33 -8.37 19.78
CA GLY A 223 9.33 -7.41 19.27
C GLY A 223 8.12 -8.09 18.65
N PRO A 224 7.06 -7.33 18.34
CA PRO A 224 5.95 -7.83 17.53
C PRO A 224 6.43 -8.23 16.13
N GLY A 225 5.75 -9.19 15.51
CA GLY A 225 6.09 -9.66 14.16
C GLY A 225 6.12 -11.18 13.99
N THR A 226 5.50 -11.93 14.90
CA THR A 226 5.30 -13.37 14.68
C THR A 226 4.24 -13.63 13.59
N PRO A 227 4.16 -14.83 13.00
CA PRO A 227 3.08 -15.19 12.07
C PRO A 227 1.68 -15.01 12.67
N GLU A 228 1.53 -15.18 13.98
CA GLU A 228 0.28 -15.01 14.72
C GLU A 228 -0.10 -13.52 14.84
N ASP A 229 0.86 -12.63 15.12
CA ASP A 229 0.66 -11.18 15.06
C ASP A 229 0.22 -10.73 13.67
N TYR A 230 0.92 -11.21 12.63
CA TYR A 230 0.59 -10.91 11.24
C TYR A 230 -0.83 -11.34 10.87
N ALA A 231 -1.19 -12.59 11.20
CA ALA A 231 -2.53 -13.11 10.97
C ALA A 231 -3.61 -12.40 11.82
N ARG A 232 -3.25 -11.92 13.02
CA ARG A 232 -4.15 -11.20 13.92
C ARG A 232 -4.47 -9.80 13.42
N GLY A 233 -3.46 -9.00 13.06
CA GLY A 233 -3.64 -7.64 12.55
C GLY A 233 -4.50 -7.59 11.30
N ILE A 234 -4.28 -8.50 10.34
CA ILE A 234 -5.13 -8.62 9.15
C ILE A 234 -6.57 -9.03 9.51
N ARG A 235 -6.74 -10.01 10.40
CA ARG A 235 -8.07 -10.48 10.83
C ARG A 235 -8.88 -9.36 11.48
N GLU A 236 -8.31 -8.67 12.46
CA GLU A 236 -8.98 -7.62 13.23
C GLU A 236 -9.37 -6.43 12.31
N ALA A 237 -8.52 -6.05 11.35
CA ALA A 237 -8.82 -5.01 10.37
C ALA A 237 -9.98 -5.40 9.43
N VAL A 238 -9.97 -6.65 8.94
CA VAL A 238 -11.02 -7.17 8.06
C VAL A 238 -12.34 -7.33 8.83
N GLU A 239 -12.30 -7.84 10.07
CA GLU A 239 -13.48 -7.93 10.95
C GLU A 239 -14.07 -6.55 11.25
N ALA A 240 -13.24 -5.52 11.46
CA ALA A 240 -13.72 -4.15 11.63
C ALA A 240 -14.52 -3.66 10.42
N LEU A 241 -14.07 -3.96 9.19
CA LEU A 241 -14.79 -3.58 7.96
C LEU A 241 -16.08 -4.40 7.75
N ILE A 242 -16.06 -5.71 8.05
CA ILE A 242 -17.28 -6.55 8.02
C ILE A 242 -18.34 -5.96 8.96
N VAL A 243 -17.98 -5.69 10.21
CA VAL A 243 -18.90 -5.23 11.25
C VAL A 243 -19.39 -3.80 10.99
N ASN A 244 -18.50 -2.89 10.57
CA ASN A 244 -18.83 -1.47 10.52
C ASN A 244 -19.41 -0.98 9.18
N ILE A 245 -19.06 -1.62 8.06
CA ILE A 245 -19.49 -1.19 6.72
C ILE A 245 -20.15 -2.32 5.90
N GLY A 246 -20.43 -3.47 6.52
CA GLY A 246 -21.20 -4.56 5.91
C GLY A 246 -20.44 -5.34 4.84
N MET A 247 -19.11 -5.27 4.83
CA MET A 247 -18.29 -5.99 3.86
C MET A 247 -18.50 -7.51 3.98
N GLN A 248 -18.68 -8.21 2.85
CA GLN A 248 -18.87 -9.66 2.81
C GLN A 248 -17.60 -10.36 2.30
N LEU A 249 -17.07 -11.29 3.08
CA LEU A 249 -15.95 -12.13 2.64
C LEU A 249 -16.41 -13.32 1.78
N PRO A 250 -15.53 -13.87 0.91
CA PRO A 250 -15.76 -15.17 0.30
C PRO A 250 -15.99 -16.24 1.37
N THR A 251 -16.95 -17.14 1.14
CA THR A 251 -17.34 -18.16 2.13
C THR A 251 -16.23 -19.12 2.59
N CYS A 252 -15.07 -19.16 1.92
CA CYS A 252 -13.88 -19.86 2.41
C CYS A 252 -13.23 -19.21 3.64
N PHE A 253 -13.42 -17.90 3.87
CA PHE A 253 -12.86 -17.19 5.02
C PHE A 253 -13.81 -17.15 6.22
N HIS A 254 -15.07 -17.56 6.06
CA HIS A 254 -16.01 -17.73 7.17
C HIS A 254 -15.65 -18.97 8.01
N ARG A 255 -14.63 -18.86 8.88
CA ARG A 255 -14.55 -19.73 10.06
C ARG A 255 -15.69 -19.34 11.02
N THR A 256 -16.55 -20.29 11.35
CA THR A 256 -17.49 -20.12 12.47
C THR A 256 -16.71 -19.96 13.78
N ARG A 257 -17.13 -19.00 14.62
CA ARG A 257 -16.42 -18.63 15.87
C ARG A 257 -16.13 -19.83 16.80
N ALA A 258 -16.92 -20.90 16.71
CA ALA A 258 -16.76 -22.13 17.48
C ALA A 258 -15.38 -22.83 17.30
N ASN A 259 -14.72 -22.66 16.15
CA ASN A 259 -13.45 -23.35 15.85
C ASN A 259 -12.20 -22.47 16.03
N ALA A 260 -12.31 -21.32 16.70
CA ALA A 260 -11.18 -20.39 16.89
C ALA A 260 -10.28 -20.72 18.10
N GLN A 261 -10.75 -21.54 19.06
CA GLN A 261 -10.05 -21.80 20.33
C GLN A 261 -9.27 -23.13 20.37
N SER A 262 -9.19 -23.88 19.27
CA SER A 262 -8.64 -25.26 19.27
C SER A 262 -7.43 -25.46 18.33
N ALA A 263 -6.76 -24.39 17.90
CA ALA A 263 -5.67 -24.48 16.93
C ALA A 263 -4.60 -23.40 17.11
N TYR A 264 -4.11 -23.25 18.34
CA TYR A 264 -2.73 -22.90 18.71
C TYR A 264 -2.42 -23.56 20.07
#